data_AF-A0A421DPS4-F1
#
_entry.id   AF-A0A421DPS4-F1
#
_cell.length_a   1.000
_cell.length_b   1.000
_cell.length_c   1.000
_cell.angle_alpha   90.00
_cell.angle_beta   90.00
_cell.angle_gamma   90.00
#
_symmetry.space_group_name_H-M   'P 1'
#
loop_
_entity.id
_entity.type
_entity.pdbx_description
1 polymer ?
#
loop_
_entity_poly.entity_id
_entity_poly.type
_entity_poly.pdbx_seq_one_letter_code
_entity_poly.pdbx_strand_id
1 'polypeptide(L)'
;MATNRNWQFWHDEIADMPTFDDAGRYWYDAETGLRYDSKTYYLPTPAKRPPKKHSQKTLDARNVAKFFGGRALSGTAKQVKWAEVIRAEKIQQLTESQALICCDPNGLMKNAGFWIDNRERSAKDIGEFAERYKQLIADYQTAKAAVNADHVAAIAAEYNALTALWGFK
;
A
#
# COMPACT_ATOMS: atom_id res chain seq x y z
N MET A 1 -25.14 -7.28 26.16
CA MET A 1 -23.93 -8.12 25.95
C MET A 1 -22.73 -7.29 26.36
N ALA A 2 -21.86 -7.76 27.25
CA ALA A 2 -20.67 -7.02 27.65
C ALA A 2 -19.68 -6.98 26.47
N THR A 3 -19.50 -5.81 25.86
CA THR A 3 -18.50 -5.60 24.81
C THR A 3 -17.12 -5.95 25.38
N ASN A 4 -16.40 -6.87 24.74
CA ASN A 4 -15.06 -7.25 25.18
C ASN A 4 -14.14 -6.02 25.01
N ARG A 5 -13.91 -5.27 26.09
CA ARG A 5 -13.14 -4.02 26.08
C ARG A 5 -11.72 -4.20 25.57
N ASN A 6 -11.14 -5.40 25.75
CA ASN A 6 -9.80 -5.70 25.24
C ASN A 6 -9.80 -5.86 23.71
N TRP A 7 -10.81 -6.53 23.15
CA TRP A 7 -11.00 -6.62 21.69
C TRP A 7 -11.31 -5.25 21.09
N GLN A 8 -12.24 -4.51 21.69
CA GLN A 8 -12.64 -3.18 21.21
C GLN A 8 -11.44 -2.23 21.19
N PHE A 9 -10.64 -2.22 22.25
CA PHE A 9 -9.42 -1.41 22.30
C PHE A 9 -8.38 -1.87 21.28
N TRP A 10 -8.19 -3.17 21.08
CA TRP A 10 -7.30 -3.64 20.02
C TRP A 10 -7.80 -3.20 18.63
N HIS A 11 -9.09 -3.36 18.37
CA HIS A 11 -9.70 -3.04 17.08
C HIS A 11 -9.65 -1.53 16.77
N ASP A 12 -9.94 -0.69 17.76
CA ASP A 12 -10.09 0.75 17.55
C ASP A 12 -8.79 1.55 17.78
N GLU A 13 -7.89 1.05 18.64
CA GLU A 13 -6.73 1.82 19.13
C GLU A 13 -5.37 1.17 18.83
N ILE A 14 -5.32 -0.13 18.51
CA ILE A 14 -4.07 -0.86 18.24
C ILE A 14 -3.93 -1.26 16.77
N ALA A 15 -4.97 -1.83 16.18
CA ALA A 15 -5.00 -2.27 14.79
C ALA A 15 -5.26 -1.08 13.88
N ASP A 16 -4.35 -0.79 12.96
CA ASP A 16 -4.56 0.28 11.99
C ASP A 16 -5.57 -0.14 10.91
N MET A 17 -5.59 -1.41 10.51
CA MET A 17 -6.54 -2.00 9.56
C MET A 17 -7.05 -3.36 10.04
N PRO A 18 -7.93 -3.40 11.06
CA PRO A 18 -8.51 -4.64 11.54
C PRO A 18 -9.26 -5.35 10.42
N THR A 19 -8.79 -6.54 10.08
CA THR A 19 -9.30 -7.39 9.01
C THR A 19 -9.57 -8.77 9.57
N PHE A 20 -10.66 -9.38 9.14
CA PHE A 20 -10.95 -10.78 9.45
C PHE A 20 -10.39 -11.63 8.31
N ASP A 21 -9.64 -12.69 8.62
CA ASP A 21 -9.05 -13.53 7.57
C ASP A 21 -10.13 -14.16 6.68
N ASP A 22 -9.79 -14.41 5.41
CA ASP A 22 -10.74 -14.94 4.42
C ASP A 22 -11.30 -16.33 4.80
N ALA A 23 -10.63 -17.04 5.72
CA ALA A 23 -11.06 -18.31 6.28
C ALA A 23 -11.97 -18.17 7.52
N GLY A 24 -12.22 -16.95 8.00
CA GLY A 24 -13.15 -16.65 9.10
C GLY A 24 -12.70 -17.13 10.48
N ARG A 25 -11.39 -17.25 10.72
CA ARG A 25 -10.79 -17.83 11.93
C ARG A 25 -10.26 -16.78 12.92
N TYR A 26 -9.70 -15.67 12.45
CA TYR A 26 -9.10 -14.69 13.35
C TYR A 26 -9.09 -13.26 12.78
N TRP A 27 -9.12 -12.31 13.71
CA TRP A 27 -8.84 -10.91 13.43
C TRP A 27 -7.34 -10.65 13.42
N TYR A 28 -6.88 -9.86 12.47
CA TYR A 28 -5.51 -9.36 12.41
C TYR A 28 -5.51 -7.95 11.86
N ASP A 29 -4.52 -7.17 12.25
CA ASP A 29 -4.24 -5.91 11.61
C ASP A 29 -3.59 -6.21 10.26
N ALA A 30 -4.31 -5.96 9.17
CA ALA A 30 -3.78 -6.20 7.83
C ALA A 30 -2.68 -5.21 7.43
N GLU A 31 -2.44 -4.16 8.23
CA GLU A 31 -1.28 -3.29 8.08
C GLU A 31 -0.01 -3.92 8.71
N THR A 32 -0.07 -4.34 9.97
CA THR A 32 1.11 -4.85 10.69
C THR A 32 1.26 -6.37 10.70
N GLY A 33 0.24 -7.11 10.28
CA GLY A 33 0.13 -8.56 10.46
C GLY A 33 -0.11 -8.99 11.91
N LEU A 34 -0.26 -8.03 12.84
CA LEU A 34 -0.49 -8.29 14.25
C LEU A 34 -1.85 -8.98 14.40
N ARG A 35 -1.84 -10.26 14.79
CA ARG A 35 -3.07 -10.98 15.10
C ARG A 35 -3.64 -10.50 16.43
N TYR A 36 -4.96 -10.40 16.50
CA TYR A 36 -5.63 -10.25 17.77
C TYR A 36 -5.47 -11.53 18.58
N ASP A 37 -4.91 -11.40 19.79
CA ASP A 37 -4.81 -12.47 20.76
C ASP A 37 -5.61 -12.09 22.02
N SER A 38 -6.68 -12.82 22.30
CA SER A 38 -7.53 -12.56 23.46
C SER A 38 -6.81 -12.72 24.81
N LYS A 39 -5.67 -13.42 24.83
CA LYS A 39 -4.82 -13.59 26.02
C LYS A 39 -3.85 -12.42 26.21
N THR A 40 -3.60 -11.63 25.17
CA THR A 40 -2.77 -10.43 25.24
C THR A 40 -3.61 -9.26 25.79
N TYR A 41 -3.11 -8.61 26.84
CA TYR A 41 -3.77 -7.44 27.42
C TYR A 41 -3.35 -6.18 26.68
N TYR A 42 -4.24 -5.66 25.82
CA TYR A 42 -3.99 -4.49 24.97
C TYR A 42 -4.37 -3.17 25.64
N LEU A 43 -5.25 -3.22 26.63
CA LEU A 43 -5.65 -2.03 27.38
C LEU A 43 -4.40 -1.36 28.01
N PRO A 44 -4.35 -0.02 27.99
CA PRO A 44 -3.19 0.72 28.46
C PRO A 44 -2.99 0.44 29.94
N THR A 45 -1.87 -0.20 30.28
CA THR A 45 -1.39 -0.30 31.66
C THR A 45 -0.52 0.93 31.95
N PRO A 46 -0.62 1.56 33.13
CA PRO A 46 0.10 2.79 33.45
C PRO A 46 1.63 2.66 33.35
N ALA A 47 2.18 1.43 33.33
CA ALA A 47 3.60 1.14 33.23
C ALA A 47 4.13 0.98 31.78
N LYS A 48 3.26 0.87 30.77
CA LYS A 48 3.68 0.75 29.36
C LYS A 48 3.40 2.06 28.65
N ARG A 49 4.44 2.70 28.11
CA ARG A 49 4.29 3.86 27.22
C ARG A 49 3.27 3.50 26.13
N PRO A 50 2.29 4.38 25.85
CA PRO A 50 1.34 4.11 24.79
C PRO A 50 2.10 3.89 23.47
N PRO A 51 1.61 2.99 22.59
CA PRO A 51 2.18 2.84 21.27
C PRO A 51 2.24 4.22 20.61
N LYS A 52 3.37 4.53 19.94
CA LYS A 52 3.56 5.82 19.28
C LYS A 52 2.52 5.95 18.17
N LYS A 53 1.45 6.69 18.42
CA LYS A 53 0.42 6.99 17.41
C LYS A 53 1.05 7.69 16.23
N HIS A 54 0.62 7.35 15.03
CA HIS A 54 0.95 8.12 13.83
C HIS A 54 0.48 9.57 14.01
N SER A 55 1.23 10.53 13.46
CA SER A 55 0.77 11.92 13.46
C SER A 55 -0.46 12.07 12.58
N GLN A 56 -1.35 13.00 12.90
CA GLN A 56 -2.58 13.26 12.13
C GLN A 56 -2.30 13.41 10.63
N LYS A 57 -1.25 14.15 10.23
CA LYS A 57 -0.82 14.28 8.83
C LYS A 57 -0.60 12.94 8.12
N THR A 58 -0.07 11.94 8.82
CA THR A 58 0.15 10.60 8.26
C THR A 58 -1.16 9.83 8.13
N LEU A 59 -2.06 9.97 9.10
CA LEU A 59 -3.39 9.37 9.04
C LEU A 59 -4.21 9.96 7.90
N ASP A 60 -4.17 11.28 7.72
CA ASP A 60 -4.86 11.97 6.62
C ASP A 60 -4.30 11.53 5.26
N ALA A 61 -2.97 11.43 5.14
CA ALA A 61 -2.31 10.93 3.94
C ALA A 61 -2.71 9.48 3.61
N ARG A 62 -2.83 8.62 4.63
CA ARG A 62 -3.35 7.25 4.44
C ARG A 62 -4.81 7.25 3.99
N ASN A 63 -5.65 8.15 4.52
CA ASN A 63 -7.05 8.26 4.10
C ASN A 63 -7.19 8.62 2.62
N VAL A 64 -6.29 9.47 2.08
CA VAL A 64 -6.23 9.77 0.64
C VAL A 64 -6.00 8.49 -0.17
N ALA A 65 -5.00 7.68 0.18
CA ALA A 65 -4.76 6.43 -0.54
C ALA A 65 -5.89 5.40 -0.35
N LYS A 66 -6.48 5.33 0.85
CA LYS A 66 -7.60 4.44 1.16
C LYS A 66 -8.85 4.76 0.34
N PHE A 67 -9.10 6.04 0.04
CA PHE A 67 -10.18 6.45 -0.85
C PHE A 67 -10.09 5.79 -2.23
N PHE A 68 -8.87 5.60 -2.74
CA PHE A 68 -8.60 4.89 -4.00
C PHE A 68 -8.36 3.39 -3.83
N GLY A 69 -8.82 2.78 -2.72
CA GLY A 69 -8.68 1.36 -2.45
C GLY A 69 -7.26 0.91 -2.02
N GLY A 70 -6.38 1.87 -1.75
CA GLY A 70 -5.00 1.60 -1.37
C GLY A 70 -4.82 1.11 0.05
N ARG A 71 -3.82 0.25 0.23
CA ARG A 71 -3.34 -0.19 1.56
C ARG A 71 -2.15 0.65 2.01
N ALA A 72 -1.79 0.51 3.28
CA ALA A 72 -0.57 1.07 3.82
C ALA A 72 0.65 0.56 3.04
N LEU A 73 1.63 1.44 2.84
CA LEU A 73 2.87 1.08 2.17
C LEU A 73 3.68 0.07 3.00
N SER A 74 4.39 -0.83 2.32
CA SER A 74 5.34 -1.75 2.96
C SER A 74 6.72 -1.09 3.15
N GLY A 75 7.35 -1.31 4.31
CA GLY A 75 8.66 -0.78 4.65
C GLY A 75 8.85 -0.61 6.16
N THR A 76 9.92 0.06 6.57
CA THR A 76 10.07 0.41 8.00
C THR A 76 9.05 1.48 8.41
N ALA A 77 8.61 1.50 9.66
CA ALA A 77 7.62 2.46 10.15
C ALA A 77 7.99 3.93 9.87
N LYS A 78 9.29 4.26 9.92
CA LYS A 78 9.79 5.61 9.57
C LYS A 78 9.65 5.90 8.07
N GLN A 79 10.01 4.94 7.21
CA GLN A 79 9.86 5.07 5.76
C GLN A 79 8.39 5.18 5.38
N VAL A 80 7.53 4.31 5.90
CA VAL A 80 6.08 4.33 5.62
C VAL A 80 5.50 5.68 6.01
N LYS A 81 5.77 6.17 7.23
CA LYS A 81 5.26 7.47 7.68
C LYS A 81 5.58 8.61 6.71
N TRP A 82 6.80 8.64 6.18
CA TRP A 82 7.25 9.69 5.26
C TRP A 82 6.71 9.47 3.84
N ALA A 83 6.81 8.24 3.34
CA ALA A 83 6.35 7.84 2.02
C ALA A 83 4.85 8.05 1.84
N GLU A 84 4.02 7.80 2.86
CA GLU A 84 2.58 8.04 2.82
C GLU A 84 2.25 9.51 2.54
N VAL A 85 3.00 10.43 3.18
CA VAL A 85 2.83 11.87 2.95
C VAL A 85 3.18 12.24 1.51
N ILE A 86 4.33 11.75 1.01
CA ILE A 86 4.75 11.98 -0.38
C ILE A 86 3.70 11.42 -1.35
N ARG A 87 3.27 10.18 -1.11
CA ARG A 87 2.26 9.48 -1.92
C ARG A 87 0.97 10.29 -2.00
N ALA A 88 0.44 10.74 -0.87
CA ALA A 88 -0.79 11.54 -0.84
C ALA A 88 -0.64 12.86 -1.60
N GLU A 89 0.49 13.56 -1.43
CA GLU A 89 0.78 14.81 -2.15
C GLU A 89 0.82 14.61 -3.67
N LYS A 90 1.35 13.47 -4.16
CA LYS A 90 1.35 13.15 -5.60
C LYS A 90 -0.03 12.71 -6.08
N ILE A 91 -0.71 11.83 -5.35
CA ILE A 91 -2.03 11.30 -5.72
C ILE A 91 -3.06 12.42 -5.95
N GLN A 92 -3.05 13.46 -5.11
CA GLN A 92 -3.97 14.59 -5.24
C GLN A 92 -3.82 15.37 -6.56
N GLN A 93 -2.71 15.19 -7.27
CA GLN A 93 -2.41 15.82 -8.55
C GLN A 93 -2.61 14.89 -9.76
N LEU A 94 -2.96 13.61 -9.51
CA LEU A 94 -3.20 12.61 -10.54
C LEU A 94 -4.67 12.62 -10.98
N THR A 95 -4.94 12.04 -12.16
CA THR A 95 -6.31 11.67 -12.51
C THR A 95 -6.80 10.53 -11.62
N GLU A 96 -8.12 10.35 -11.50
CA GLU A 96 -8.70 9.26 -10.71
C GLU A 96 -8.19 7.88 -11.17
N SER A 97 -8.12 7.64 -12.48
CA SER A 97 -7.57 6.39 -13.04
C SER A 97 -6.12 6.15 -12.62
N GLN A 98 -5.27 7.18 -12.71
CA GLN A 98 -3.87 7.09 -12.29
C GLN A 98 -3.73 6.85 -10.79
N ALA A 99 -4.55 7.53 -9.98
CA ALA A 99 -4.58 7.35 -8.53
C ALA A 99 -4.97 5.92 -8.13
N LEU A 100 -5.99 5.33 -8.79
CA LEU A 100 -6.39 3.93 -8.60
C LEU A 100 -5.25 2.96 -8.91
N ILE A 101 -4.51 3.18 -10.01
CA ILE A 101 -3.36 2.35 -10.38
C ILE A 101 -2.23 2.49 -9.34
N CYS A 102 -1.91 3.73 -8.93
CA CYS A 102 -0.88 4.01 -7.94
C CYS A 102 -1.18 3.43 -6.55
N CYS A 103 -2.47 3.26 -6.24
CA CYS A 103 -2.94 2.71 -4.98
C CYS A 103 -3.20 1.20 -5.02
N ASP A 104 -3.02 0.53 -6.17
CA ASP A 104 -3.23 -0.92 -6.29
C ASP A 104 -2.36 -1.68 -5.26
N PRO A 105 -2.96 -2.41 -4.29
CA PRO A 105 -2.21 -3.11 -3.25
C PRO A 105 -1.32 -4.24 -3.81
N ASN A 106 -1.60 -4.69 -5.04
CA ASN A 106 -0.80 -5.69 -5.74
C ASN A 106 0.14 -5.07 -6.78
N GLY A 107 0.14 -3.74 -6.90
CA GLY A 107 0.97 -2.99 -7.85
C GLY A 107 2.43 -2.82 -7.40
N LEU A 108 3.24 -2.24 -8.29
CA LEU A 108 4.67 -1.95 -8.06
C LEU A 108 4.89 -0.87 -6.99
N MET A 109 3.95 0.06 -6.85
CA MET A 109 4.07 1.25 -6.01
C MET A 109 3.64 1.03 -4.55
N LYS A 110 3.47 -0.22 -4.12
CA LYS A 110 3.09 -0.56 -2.75
C LYS A 110 4.22 -0.38 -1.72
N ASN A 111 5.47 -0.25 -2.16
CA ASN A 111 6.63 -0.12 -1.27
C ASN A 111 6.93 1.35 -0.96
N ALA A 112 7.23 1.65 0.31
CA ALA A 112 7.63 2.97 0.75
C ALA A 112 8.90 3.48 0.04
N GLY A 113 9.83 2.58 -0.30
CA GLY A 113 11.06 2.90 -1.02
C GLY A 113 10.80 3.61 -2.35
N PHE A 114 9.84 3.13 -3.14
CA PHE A 114 9.48 3.74 -4.42
C PHE A 114 9.17 5.24 -4.28
N TRP A 115 8.31 5.59 -3.33
CA TRP A 115 7.86 6.97 -3.12
C TRP A 115 8.99 7.87 -2.59
N ILE A 116 9.86 7.33 -1.74
CA ILE A 116 11.00 8.07 -1.18
C ILE A 116 12.06 8.33 -2.25
N ASP A 117 12.39 7.31 -3.03
CA ASP A 117 13.43 7.35 -4.06
C ASP A 117 12.99 8.24 -5.23
N ASN A 118 11.69 8.28 -5.53
CA ASN A 118 11.10 9.07 -6.62
C ASN A 118 10.38 10.34 -6.15
N ARG A 119 10.61 10.82 -4.92
CA ARG A 119 9.89 11.98 -4.35
C ARG A 119 10.01 13.27 -5.17
N GLU A 120 11.15 13.45 -5.84
CA GLU A 120 11.46 14.62 -6.67
C GLU A 120 10.82 14.55 -8.06
N ARG A 121 10.30 13.38 -8.48
CA ARG A 121 9.56 13.23 -9.74
C ARG A 121 8.24 13.98 -9.67
N SER A 122 7.79 14.51 -10.80
CA SER A 122 6.48 15.17 -10.83
C SER A 122 5.35 14.15 -10.69
N ALA A 123 4.17 14.59 -10.26
CA ALA A 123 2.98 13.72 -10.26
C ALA A 123 2.67 13.22 -11.67
N LYS A 124 2.84 14.09 -12.69
CA LYS A 124 2.68 13.73 -14.09
C LYS A 124 3.57 12.55 -14.49
N ASP A 125 4.86 12.58 -14.18
CA ASP A 125 5.79 11.48 -14.52
C ASP A 125 5.35 10.16 -13.86
N ILE A 126 4.90 10.22 -12.60
CA ILE A 126 4.40 9.05 -11.87
C ILE A 126 3.13 8.51 -12.51
N GLY A 127 2.21 9.39 -12.91
CA GLY A 127 0.97 9.01 -13.60
C GLY A 127 1.23 8.36 -14.97
N GLU A 128 2.12 8.93 -15.77
CA GLU A 128 2.52 8.37 -17.07
C GLU A 128 3.19 6.99 -16.91
N PHE A 129 4.06 6.84 -15.92
CA PHE A 129 4.62 5.53 -15.58
C PHE A 129 3.54 4.54 -15.15
N ALA A 130 2.61 4.97 -14.30
CA ALA A 130 1.51 4.14 -13.79
C ALA A 130 0.68 3.54 -14.94
N GLU A 131 0.29 4.38 -15.89
CA GLU A 131 -0.45 3.96 -17.08
C GLU A 131 0.39 3.05 -17.97
N ARG A 132 1.65 3.41 -18.25
CA ARG A 132 2.50 2.62 -19.16
C ARG A 132 2.76 1.21 -18.63
N TYR A 133 3.10 1.05 -17.34
CA TYR A 133 3.37 -0.29 -16.82
C TYR A 133 2.09 -1.13 -16.80
N LYS A 134 0.92 -0.55 -16.51
CA LYS A 134 -0.35 -1.27 -16.49
C LYS A 134 -0.74 -1.71 -17.91
N GLN A 135 -0.50 -0.87 -18.90
CA GLN A 135 -0.68 -1.22 -20.32
C GLN A 135 0.22 -2.39 -20.72
N LEU A 136 1.51 -2.36 -20.38
CA LEU A 136 2.43 -3.45 -20.69
C LEU A 136 2.01 -4.78 -20.06
N ILE A 137 1.46 -4.76 -18.83
CA ILE A 137 0.88 -5.96 -18.21
C ILE A 137 -0.31 -6.48 -19.02
N ALA A 138 -1.22 -5.59 -19.46
CA ALA A 138 -2.37 -5.98 -20.27
C ALA A 138 -1.93 -6.58 -21.64
N ASP A 139 -1.00 -5.91 -22.32
CA ASP A 139 -0.44 -6.36 -23.60
C ASP A 139 0.23 -7.74 -23.45
N TYR A 140 0.96 -7.96 -22.35
CA TYR A 140 1.56 -9.26 -22.05
C TYR A 140 0.50 -10.37 -21.90
N GLN A 141 -0.61 -10.11 -21.20
CA GLN A 141 -1.67 -11.11 -21.05
C GLN A 141 -2.30 -11.45 -22.40
N THR A 142 -2.55 -10.45 -23.24
CA THR A 142 -3.10 -10.66 -24.60
C THR A 142 -2.11 -11.44 -25.48
N ALA A 143 -0.83 -11.07 -25.51
CA ALA A 143 0.19 -11.75 -26.30
C ALA A 143 0.40 -13.20 -25.85
N LYS A 144 0.35 -13.45 -24.53
CA LYS A 144 0.43 -14.78 -23.95
C LYS A 144 -0.78 -15.65 -24.33
N ALA A 145 -1.99 -15.08 -24.28
CA ALA A 145 -3.21 -15.79 -24.70
C ALA A 145 -3.20 -16.12 -26.20
N ALA A 146 -2.59 -15.26 -27.02
CA ALA A 146 -2.38 -15.48 -28.46
C ALA A 146 -1.19 -16.40 -28.79
N VAL A 147 -0.45 -16.91 -27.79
CA VAL A 147 0.73 -17.77 -27.96
C VAL A 147 1.81 -17.13 -28.85
N ASN A 148 1.93 -15.80 -28.83
CA ASN A 148 2.92 -15.07 -29.62
C ASN A 148 4.20 -14.85 -28.79
N ALA A 149 5.14 -15.81 -28.88
CA ALA A 149 6.37 -15.82 -28.09
C ALA A 149 7.26 -14.59 -28.32
N ASP A 150 7.40 -14.14 -29.57
CA ASP A 150 8.26 -13.00 -29.92
C ASP A 150 7.71 -11.70 -29.34
N HIS A 151 6.39 -11.51 -29.41
CA HIS A 151 5.75 -10.34 -28.84
C HIS A 151 5.81 -10.35 -27.31
N VAL A 152 5.64 -11.52 -26.68
CA VAL A 152 5.82 -11.68 -25.23
C VAL A 152 7.23 -11.27 -24.80
N ALA A 153 8.27 -11.70 -25.53
CA ALA A 153 9.65 -11.35 -25.24
C ALA A 153 9.91 -9.84 -25.37
N ALA A 154 9.37 -9.21 -26.41
CA ALA A 154 9.48 -7.76 -26.63
C ALA A 154 8.84 -6.95 -25.50
N ILE A 155 7.62 -7.32 -25.08
CA ILE A 155 6.90 -6.64 -23.98
C ILE A 155 7.66 -6.81 -22.66
N ALA A 156 8.20 -8.01 -22.38
CA ALA A 156 8.98 -8.26 -21.18
C ALA A 156 10.25 -7.40 -21.14
N ALA A 157 10.96 -7.25 -22.27
CA ALA A 157 12.13 -6.39 -22.37
C ALA A 157 11.77 -4.92 -22.12
N GLU A 158 10.67 -4.44 -22.70
CA GLU A 158 10.22 -3.07 -22.48
C GLU A 158 9.80 -2.82 -21.02
N TYR A 159 9.06 -3.76 -20.42
CA TYR A 159 8.67 -3.70 -19.02
C TYR A 159 9.88 -3.64 -18.09
N ASN A 160 10.89 -4.47 -18.33
CA ASN A 160 12.12 -4.47 -17.54
C ASN A 160 12.89 -3.15 -17.70
N ALA A 161 13.00 -2.62 -18.93
CA ALA A 161 13.64 -1.34 -19.18
C ALA A 161 12.91 -0.18 -18.49
N LEU A 162 11.58 -0.15 -18.59
CA LEU A 162 10.75 0.85 -17.93
C LEU A 162 10.92 0.79 -16.41
N THR A 163 10.76 -0.39 -15.81
CA THR A 163 10.81 -0.54 -14.35
C THR A 163 12.21 -0.28 -13.78
N ALA A 164 13.28 -0.58 -14.54
CA ALA A 164 14.65 -0.22 -14.17
C ALA A 164 14.87 1.29 -14.03
N LEU A 165 14.26 2.11 -14.90
CA LEU A 165 14.33 3.59 -14.80
C LEU A 165 13.72 4.13 -13.49
N TRP A 166 12.82 3.35 -12.89
CA TRP A 166 12.11 3.68 -11.66
C TRP A 166 12.69 3.00 -10.42
N GLY A 167 13.85 2.35 -10.56
CA GLY A 167 14.61 1.76 -9.46
C GLY A 167 14.22 0.33 -9.09
N PHE A 168 13.36 -0.32 -9.88
CA PHE A 168 13.07 -1.74 -9.71
C PHE A 168 14.18 -2.58 -10.34
N LYS A 169 14.57 -3.67 -9.68
CA LYS A 169 15.64 -4.59 -10.11
C LYS A 169 15.13 -6.02 -10.07
#